data_AF-M0HV96-F1
#
_entry.id   AF-M0HV96-F1
#
_cell.length_a   1.000
_cell.length_b   1.000
_cell.length_c   1.000
_cell.angle_alpha   90.00
_cell.angle_beta   90.00
_cell.angle_gamma   90.00
#
_symmetry.space_group_name_H-M   'P 1'
#
loop_
_entity.id
_entity.type
_entity.pdbx_description
1 polymer ?
#
loop_
_entity_poly.entity_id
_entity_poly.type
_entity_poly.pdbx_seq_one_letter_code
_entity_poly.pdbx_strand_id
1 'polypeptide(L)'
;MTNYNLLGRRRFVKTLANLGVTATALQFMSKESLAQLTDDPKNEVPRLKYIKHTNHKEVIEAAKQGRSIKLEREGVYHTISREDWAEIEGAKKAYKRVSESVRKKFESNNVNVRIANNQKENNRDFKIIVENRYYENGKKEATPENVLESLQESLPSSTNESISYGGESVEVENIPIKFENTKLVKTDYYTKKYDDVPAGAAGTFILGTENQCTYCTPCFVYKPTETTWGWLTAGHCVNANEDERAYQPSNANNGGVGESYKATDTFGYDVAVIENDGRNTKWDVASNSTFNDYMGWPIKGHTPIERIEELCQNSTTVYQQGRTSGRSTARVDSFDDYDVDMYRYDSQTDKGDSGGCYFEKDSNDDVYIIGVHALAVGGNPSWTSRGTHIPRIEQEDPVEV
;
A
#
# COMPACT_ATOMS: atom_id res chain seq x y z
N MET A 1 -15.33 32.01 15.40
CA MET A 1 -14.52 30.78 15.49
C MET A 1 -15.25 29.78 16.39
N THR A 2 -15.45 28.55 15.91
CA THR A 2 -16.03 27.48 16.72
C THR A 2 -14.95 26.95 17.65
N ASN A 3 -15.13 27.05 18.97
CA ASN A 3 -14.18 26.49 19.92
C ASN A 3 -14.39 24.97 20.04
N TYR A 4 -13.59 24.19 19.29
CA TYR A 4 -13.70 22.72 19.23
C TYR A 4 -13.46 22.04 20.58
N ASN A 5 -12.71 22.68 21.50
CA ASN A 5 -12.42 22.14 22.83
C ASN A 5 -13.69 21.99 23.67
N LEU A 6 -14.70 22.86 23.45
CA LEU A 6 -15.97 22.87 24.16
C LEU A 6 -16.99 21.85 23.63
N LEU A 7 -16.73 21.19 22.49
CA LEU A 7 -17.65 20.20 21.93
C LEU A 7 -17.54 18.86 22.68
N GLY A 8 -18.66 18.24 23.05
CA GLY A 8 -18.64 16.84 23.53
C GLY A 8 -18.12 15.90 22.43
N ARG A 9 -17.47 14.78 22.81
CA ARG A 9 -16.82 13.83 21.87
C ARG A 9 -17.69 13.46 20.66
N ARG A 10 -18.97 13.15 20.89
CA ARG A 10 -19.92 12.83 19.81
C ARG A 10 -20.14 13.98 18.82
N ARG A 11 -20.23 15.22 19.31
CA ARG A 11 -20.38 16.42 18.46
C ARG A 11 -19.09 16.71 17.71
N PHE A 12 -17.94 16.58 18.38
CA PHE A 12 -16.63 16.73 17.77
C PHE A 12 -16.41 15.76 16.60
N VAL A 13 -16.62 14.46 16.81
CA VAL A 13 -16.50 13.43 15.77
C VAL A 13 -17.47 13.69 14.62
N LYS A 14 -18.73 14.02 14.92
CA LYS A 14 -19.72 14.36 13.88
C LYS A 14 -19.30 15.57 13.06
N THR A 15 -18.77 16.61 13.71
CA THR A 15 -18.28 17.82 13.02
C THR A 15 -17.11 17.48 12.12
N LEU A 16 -16.14 16.70 12.57
CA LEU A 16 -14.99 16.32 11.76
C LEU A 16 -15.36 15.41 10.58
N ALA A 17 -16.22 14.42 10.80
CA ALA A 17 -16.73 13.57 9.72
C ALA A 17 -17.45 14.41 8.65
N ASN A 18 -18.23 15.42 9.06
CA ASN A 18 -18.85 16.37 8.15
C ASN A 18 -17.84 17.23 7.38
N LEU A 19 -16.62 17.40 7.91
CA LEU A 19 -15.53 18.15 7.29
C LEU A 19 -14.62 17.25 6.44
N GLY A 20 -15.06 16.05 6.08
CA GLY A 20 -14.30 15.14 5.22
C GLY A 20 -13.14 14.42 5.91
N VAL A 21 -13.06 14.48 7.24
CA VAL A 21 -12.07 13.70 8.00
C VAL A 21 -12.55 12.26 8.07
N THR A 22 -11.69 11.34 7.64
CA THR A 22 -11.96 9.90 7.57
C THR A 22 -12.04 9.24 8.95
N ALA A 23 -12.67 8.07 8.99
CA ALA A 23 -12.81 7.29 10.23
C ALA A 23 -11.45 6.90 10.85
N THR A 24 -10.46 6.55 10.03
CA THR A 24 -9.11 6.20 10.50
C THR A 24 -8.44 7.41 11.14
N ALA A 25 -8.47 8.58 10.49
CA ALA A 25 -7.92 9.81 11.06
C ALA A 25 -8.60 10.14 12.40
N LEU A 26 -9.92 9.98 12.50
CA LEU A 26 -10.71 10.20 13.72
C LEU A 26 -10.35 9.27 14.88
N GLN A 27 -9.88 8.06 14.61
CA GLN A 27 -9.50 7.09 15.64
C GLN A 27 -8.28 7.57 16.45
N PHE A 28 -7.32 8.19 15.77
CA PHE A 28 -6.08 8.66 16.38
C PHE A 28 -6.14 10.15 16.80
N MET A 29 -7.15 10.91 16.33
CA MET A 29 -7.15 12.36 16.45
C MET A 29 -7.76 12.82 17.76
N SER A 30 -6.96 13.54 18.56
CA SER A 30 -7.45 14.27 19.73
C SER A 30 -7.97 15.67 19.35
N LYS A 31 -8.71 16.32 20.26
CA LYS A 31 -9.17 17.70 20.04
C LYS A 31 -7.99 18.66 19.99
N GLU A 32 -7.02 18.40 20.84
CA GLU A 32 -5.78 19.16 20.97
C GLU A 32 -4.95 19.03 19.70
N SER A 33 -4.83 17.81 19.15
CA SER A 33 -4.17 17.56 17.85
C SER A 33 -4.85 18.32 16.73
N LEU A 34 -6.19 18.30 16.65
CA LEU A 34 -6.92 19.08 15.63
C LEU A 34 -6.65 20.58 15.77
N ALA A 35 -6.72 21.11 16.98
CA ALA A 35 -6.53 22.54 17.24
C ALA A 35 -5.10 23.02 16.93
N GLN A 36 -4.12 22.12 16.93
CA GLN A 36 -2.74 22.41 16.51
C GLN A 36 -2.55 22.34 14.99
N LEU A 37 -3.39 21.60 14.28
CA LEU A 37 -3.22 21.34 12.84
C LEU A 37 -3.80 22.43 11.96
N THR A 38 -4.92 23.03 12.37
CA THR A 38 -5.58 24.06 11.56
C THR A 38 -6.32 25.07 12.41
N ASP A 39 -6.15 26.35 12.06
CA ASP A 39 -6.92 27.47 12.62
C ASP A 39 -8.31 27.58 11.98
N ASP A 40 -8.49 27.02 10.78
CA ASP A 40 -9.74 27.05 10.03
C ASP A 40 -10.02 25.71 9.30
N PRO A 41 -10.67 24.75 9.98
CA PRO A 41 -10.99 23.45 9.40
C PRO A 41 -12.09 23.51 8.33
N LYS A 42 -12.61 24.69 7.99
CA LYS A 42 -13.45 24.86 6.79
C LYS A 42 -12.59 24.91 5.52
N ASN A 43 -11.49 25.64 5.58
CA ASN A 43 -10.59 25.85 4.44
C ASN A 43 -9.50 24.79 4.34
N GLU A 44 -9.20 24.09 5.43
CA GLU A 44 -8.23 23.02 5.47
C GLU A 44 -8.86 21.71 5.96
N VAL A 45 -8.35 20.60 5.44
CA VAL A 45 -8.78 19.25 5.81
C VAL A 45 -7.62 18.55 6.49
N PRO A 46 -7.73 18.24 7.80
CA PRO A 46 -6.71 17.47 8.47
C PRO A 46 -6.77 16.01 7.98
N ARG A 47 -5.62 15.48 7.57
CA ARG A 47 -5.45 14.12 7.06
C ARG A 47 -4.37 13.39 7.82
N LEU A 48 -4.49 12.07 7.85
CA LEU A 48 -3.53 11.20 8.48
C LEU A 48 -2.40 10.93 7.48
N LYS A 49 -1.19 11.34 7.83
CA LYS A 49 0.02 11.11 7.03
C LYS A 49 0.57 9.72 7.31
N TYR A 50 0.75 9.37 8.58
CA TYR A 50 1.32 8.10 9.03
C TYR A 50 0.65 7.61 10.30
N ILE A 51 0.69 6.30 10.54
CA ILE A 51 0.51 5.72 11.86
C ILE A 51 1.91 5.32 12.34
N LYS A 52 2.39 5.96 13.41
CA LYS A 52 3.77 5.87 13.89
C LYS A 52 3.84 5.18 15.25
N HIS A 53 4.86 4.35 15.45
CA HIS A 53 5.15 3.70 16.72
C HIS A 53 5.73 4.72 17.71
N THR A 54 5.16 4.81 18.90
CA THR A 54 5.63 5.72 19.96
C THR A 54 6.57 5.04 20.94
N ASN A 55 6.34 3.76 21.24
CA ASN A 55 7.17 2.93 22.13
C ASN A 55 8.04 1.90 21.38
N HIS A 56 8.34 2.15 20.09
CA HIS A 56 9.05 1.22 19.19
C HIS A 56 10.29 0.54 19.80
N LYS A 57 11.17 1.32 20.44
CA LYS A 57 12.41 0.80 21.02
C LYS A 57 12.15 -0.14 22.20
N GLU A 58 11.25 0.26 23.09
CA GLU A 58 10.87 -0.53 24.26
C GLU A 58 10.28 -1.88 23.84
N VAL A 59 9.43 -1.83 22.82
CA VAL A 59 8.78 -3.00 22.27
C VAL A 59 9.81 -3.95 21.64
N ILE A 60 10.71 -3.48 20.78
CA ILE A 60 11.81 -4.31 20.23
C ILE A 60 12.68 -4.93 21.33
N GLU A 61 13.04 -4.15 22.36
CA GLU A 61 13.86 -4.66 23.46
C GLU A 61 13.13 -5.68 24.33
N ALA A 62 11.80 -5.53 24.51
CA ALA A 62 10.99 -6.56 25.14
C ALA A 62 10.94 -7.84 24.32
N ALA A 63 10.82 -7.73 22.98
CA ALA A 63 10.85 -8.87 22.05
C ALA A 63 12.09 -9.74 22.26
N LYS A 64 13.26 -9.09 22.27
CA LYS A 64 14.57 -9.76 22.45
C LYS A 64 14.69 -10.48 23.79
N GLN A 65 13.89 -10.08 24.78
CA GLN A 65 13.85 -10.67 26.11
C GLN A 65 12.73 -11.70 26.28
N GLY A 66 12.03 -12.07 25.20
CA GLY A 66 10.87 -12.96 25.26
C GLY A 66 9.69 -12.35 26.03
N ARG A 67 9.65 -11.03 26.17
CA ARG A 67 8.54 -10.30 26.79
C ARG A 67 7.67 -9.69 25.70
N SER A 68 6.39 -9.56 26.00
CA SER A 68 5.46 -8.85 25.13
C SER A 68 5.00 -7.56 25.77
N ILE A 69 5.16 -6.46 25.04
CA ILE A 69 4.63 -5.15 25.39
C ILE A 69 3.75 -4.74 24.23
N LYS A 70 2.56 -4.21 24.55
CA LYS A 70 1.64 -3.71 23.54
C LYS A 70 2.29 -2.59 22.74
N LEU A 71 2.17 -2.64 21.42
CA LEU A 71 2.60 -1.56 20.58
C LEU A 71 1.70 -0.33 20.79
N GLU A 72 2.31 0.81 21.08
CA GLU A 72 1.63 2.09 21.18
C GLU A 72 1.86 2.89 19.89
N ARG A 73 0.78 3.41 19.32
CA ARG A 73 0.77 4.07 18.02
C ARG A 73 0.12 5.44 18.11
N GLU A 74 0.63 6.39 17.36
CA GLU A 74 0.05 7.73 17.21
C GLU A 74 -0.14 8.07 15.74
N GLY A 75 -1.14 8.93 15.48
CA GLY A 75 -1.33 9.51 14.16
C GLY A 75 -0.39 10.68 13.94
N VAL A 76 0.36 10.66 12.84
CA VAL A 76 1.07 11.84 12.32
C VAL A 76 0.15 12.50 11.31
N TYR A 77 -0.13 13.78 11.51
CA TYR A 77 -1.12 14.51 10.73
C TYR A 77 -0.49 15.62 9.89
N HIS A 78 -1.18 15.97 8.82
CA HIS A 78 -0.97 17.19 8.05
C HIS A 78 -2.32 17.76 7.60
N THR A 79 -2.29 18.93 6.99
CA THR A 79 -3.46 19.53 6.35
C THR A 79 -3.27 19.58 4.84
N ILE A 80 -4.38 19.51 4.12
CA ILE A 80 -4.48 19.90 2.70
C ILE A 80 -5.56 20.96 2.56
N SER A 81 -5.54 21.74 1.47
CA SER A 81 -6.62 22.69 1.24
C SER A 81 -7.94 21.95 0.96
N ARG A 82 -9.06 22.61 1.23
CA ARG A 82 -10.40 22.08 0.92
C ARG A 82 -10.58 21.81 -0.57
N GLU A 83 -9.99 22.66 -1.40
CA GLU A 83 -9.95 22.50 -2.86
C GLU A 83 -9.21 21.23 -3.23
N ASP A 84 -7.97 21.05 -2.73
CA ASP A 84 -7.21 19.82 -2.95
C ASP A 84 -8.03 18.60 -2.53
N TRP A 85 -8.59 18.62 -1.33
CA TRP A 85 -9.42 17.52 -0.84
C TRP A 85 -10.61 17.22 -1.77
N ALA A 86 -11.29 18.25 -2.28
CA ALA A 86 -12.40 18.08 -3.19
C ALA A 86 -11.92 17.46 -4.52
N GLU A 87 -10.80 17.90 -5.07
CA GLU A 87 -10.23 17.33 -6.28
C GLU A 87 -9.85 15.85 -6.11
N ILE A 88 -9.30 15.49 -4.95
CA ILE A 88 -8.97 14.11 -4.57
C ILE A 88 -10.22 13.22 -4.60
N GLU A 89 -11.27 13.65 -3.91
CA GLU A 89 -12.54 12.93 -3.85
C GLU A 89 -13.25 12.91 -5.22
N GLY A 90 -13.11 13.99 -6.00
CA GLY A 90 -13.57 14.09 -7.39
C GLY A 90 -12.89 13.04 -8.27
N ALA A 91 -11.56 12.99 -8.26
CA ALA A 91 -10.80 12.01 -9.03
C ALA A 91 -11.19 10.57 -8.67
N LYS A 92 -11.42 10.26 -7.38
CA LYS A 92 -11.89 8.94 -6.92
C LYS A 92 -13.28 8.59 -7.47
N LYS A 93 -14.24 9.50 -7.39
CA LYS A 93 -15.59 9.29 -7.95
C LYS A 93 -15.55 9.13 -9.47
N ALA A 94 -14.78 9.97 -10.15
CA ALA A 94 -14.60 9.90 -11.60
C ALA A 94 -13.97 8.56 -12.02
N TYR A 95 -12.90 8.13 -11.33
CA TYR A 95 -12.27 6.82 -11.51
C TYR A 95 -13.29 5.69 -11.36
N LYS A 96 -14.05 5.66 -10.27
CA LYS A 96 -15.06 4.62 -10.04
C LYS A 96 -16.09 4.55 -11.17
N ARG A 97 -16.64 5.70 -11.59
CA ARG A 97 -17.60 5.75 -12.70
C ARG A 97 -17.00 5.28 -14.02
N VAL A 98 -15.78 5.73 -14.34
CA VAL A 98 -15.09 5.32 -15.58
C VAL A 98 -14.75 3.83 -15.53
N SER A 99 -14.19 3.34 -14.42
CA SER A 99 -13.87 1.93 -14.19
C SER A 99 -15.09 1.03 -14.33
N GLU A 100 -16.22 1.39 -13.71
CA GLU A 100 -17.49 0.67 -13.87
C GLU A 100 -17.99 0.69 -15.33
N SER A 101 -17.83 1.82 -16.03
CA SER A 101 -18.23 1.94 -17.44
C SER A 101 -17.36 1.09 -18.36
N VAL A 102 -16.05 1.02 -18.10
CA VAL A 102 -15.11 0.16 -18.82
C VAL A 102 -15.44 -1.31 -18.55
N ARG A 103 -15.57 -1.70 -17.28
CA ARG A 103 -15.89 -3.10 -16.88
C ARG A 103 -17.22 -3.59 -17.46
N LYS A 104 -18.23 -2.72 -17.57
CA LYS A 104 -19.53 -3.06 -18.19
C LYS A 104 -19.45 -3.31 -19.70
N LYS A 105 -18.53 -2.62 -20.39
CA LYS A 105 -18.38 -2.71 -21.84
C LYS A 105 -17.37 -3.78 -22.27
N PHE A 106 -16.35 -4.01 -21.46
CA PHE A 106 -15.27 -4.93 -21.74
C PHE A 106 -15.09 -5.89 -20.57
N GLU A 107 -15.45 -7.15 -20.79
CA GLU A 107 -15.14 -8.24 -19.86
C GLU A 107 -13.63 -8.59 -19.85
N SER A 108 -12.84 -8.00 -20.75
CA SER A 108 -11.41 -8.30 -20.86
C SER A 108 -10.60 -7.60 -19.77
N ASN A 109 -9.74 -8.36 -19.10
CA ASN A 109 -8.81 -7.88 -18.08
C ASN A 109 -7.67 -6.97 -18.60
N ASN A 110 -7.65 -6.64 -19.90
CA ASN A 110 -6.53 -5.95 -20.54
C ASN A 110 -6.68 -4.42 -20.61
N VAL A 111 -7.86 -3.90 -20.27
CA VAL A 111 -8.09 -2.45 -20.16
C VAL A 111 -8.05 -2.09 -18.68
N ASN A 112 -7.10 -1.23 -18.31
CA ASN A 112 -7.04 -0.69 -16.96
C ASN A 112 -7.52 0.76 -16.94
N VAL A 113 -8.12 1.17 -15.83
CA VAL A 113 -8.43 2.56 -15.53
C VAL A 113 -7.59 2.94 -14.32
N ARG A 114 -6.96 4.11 -14.34
CA ARG A 114 -6.11 4.59 -13.24
C ARG A 114 -6.24 6.09 -13.06
N ILE A 115 -5.86 6.59 -11.89
CA ILE A 115 -5.77 8.02 -11.62
C ILE A 115 -4.31 8.43 -11.81
N ALA A 116 -4.07 9.51 -12.54
CA ALA A 116 -2.72 10.03 -12.71
C ALA A 116 -2.70 11.55 -12.60
N ASN A 117 -1.55 12.07 -12.17
CA ASN A 117 -1.30 13.50 -12.15
C ASN A 117 -0.78 13.99 -13.51
N ASN A 118 -1.25 15.14 -13.96
CA ASN A 118 -0.67 15.86 -15.09
C ASN A 118 0.68 16.51 -14.69
N GLN A 119 1.76 15.73 -14.69
CA GLN A 119 3.09 16.20 -14.29
C GLN A 119 3.66 17.36 -15.12
N LYS A 120 3.05 17.73 -16.26
CA LYS A 120 3.62 18.71 -17.20
C LYS A 120 3.36 20.17 -16.85
N GLU A 121 2.43 20.49 -15.94
CA GLU A 121 1.93 21.88 -15.83
C GLU A 121 2.10 22.54 -14.45
N ASN A 122 2.83 21.94 -13.49
CA ASN A 122 2.92 22.42 -12.09
C ASN A 122 1.54 22.64 -11.42
N ASN A 123 0.47 22.28 -12.09
CA ASN A 123 -0.91 22.36 -11.65
C ASN A 123 -1.31 20.96 -11.22
N ARG A 124 -2.06 20.83 -10.12
CA ARG A 124 -2.56 19.54 -9.60
C ARG A 124 -3.71 19.00 -10.46
N ASP A 125 -3.59 19.10 -11.78
CA ASP A 125 -4.65 18.69 -12.69
C ASP A 125 -4.65 17.16 -12.79
N PHE A 126 -5.66 16.55 -12.19
CA PHE A 126 -5.87 15.10 -12.22
C PHE A 126 -6.39 14.66 -13.56
N LYS A 127 -5.96 13.49 -14.04
CA LYS A 127 -6.54 12.81 -15.20
C LYS A 127 -6.87 11.36 -14.87
N ILE A 128 -7.94 10.86 -15.45
CA ILE A 128 -8.24 9.43 -15.51
C ILE A 128 -7.57 8.88 -16.76
N ILE A 129 -6.75 7.85 -16.62
CA ILE A 129 -6.13 7.18 -17.76
C ILE A 129 -6.83 5.85 -17.97
N VAL A 130 -7.36 5.66 -19.17
CA VAL A 130 -7.86 4.38 -19.67
C VAL A 130 -6.78 3.83 -20.58
N GLU A 131 -6.09 2.79 -20.14
CA GLU A 131 -4.92 2.28 -20.82
C GLU A 131 -5.14 0.88 -21.37
N ASN A 132 -4.62 0.68 -22.57
CA ASN A 132 -4.48 -0.63 -23.17
C ASN A 132 -3.00 -0.99 -23.13
N ARG A 133 -2.70 -2.15 -22.56
CA ARG A 133 -1.34 -2.61 -22.39
C ARG A 133 -1.07 -3.69 -23.43
N TYR A 134 -0.10 -3.45 -24.32
CA TYR A 134 0.27 -4.38 -25.37
C TYR A 134 1.77 -4.70 -25.38
N TYR A 135 2.12 -5.86 -25.96
CA TYR A 135 3.48 -6.36 -26.06
C TYR A 135 4.05 -6.17 -27.47
N GLU A 136 5.35 -5.86 -27.58
CA GLU A 136 6.06 -5.78 -28.88
C GLU A 136 6.31 -7.18 -29.49
N ASN A 137 6.21 -8.26 -28.70
CA ASN A 137 6.54 -9.64 -29.10
C ASN A 137 5.34 -10.58 -29.33
N GLY A 138 4.19 -10.04 -29.71
CA GLY A 138 3.21 -10.72 -30.58
C GLY A 138 2.54 -12.03 -30.14
N LYS A 139 2.68 -12.53 -28.90
CA LYS A 139 2.01 -13.78 -28.47
C LYS A 139 1.45 -13.74 -27.04
N LYS A 140 0.39 -12.95 -26.86
CA LYS A 140 -0.91 -13.36 -26.28
C LYS A 140 -1.81 -12.13 -26.21
N GLU A 141 -2.99 -12.29 -26.81
CA GLU A 141 -4.15 -11.37 -26.89
C GLU A 141 -3.79 -9.89 -26.71
N ALA A 142 -3.31 -9.30 -27.81
CA ALA A 142 -3.52 -7.87 -28.00
C ALA A 142 -5.02 -7.64 -27.81
N THR A 143 -5.38 -6.88 -26.79
CA THR A 143 -6.66 -6.17 -26.76
C THR A 143 -6.82 -5.59 -28.17
N PRO A 144 -7.86 -5.96 -28.92
CA PRO A 144 -7.89 -5.67 -30.33
C PRO A 144 -7.66 -4.17 -30.54
N GLU A 145 -6.90 -3.82 -31.59
CA GLU A 145 -6.33 -2.48 -31.78
C GLU A 145 -7.40 -1.36 -31.69
N ASN A 146 -8.65 -1.73 -31.96
CA ASN A 146 -9.85 -0.90 -31.86
C ASN A 146 -10.45 -0.73 -30.44
N VAL A 147 -9.93 -1.36 -29.39
CA VAL A 147 -10.54 -1.26 -28.05
C VAL A 147 -10.32 0.11 -27.44
N LEU A 148 -9.12 0.69 -27.58
CA LEU A 148 -8.91 2.08 -27.14
C LEU A 148 -9.72 3.06 -27.98
N GLU A 149 -9.81 2.85 -29.29
CA GLU A 149 -10.62 3.70 -30.17
C GLU A 149 -12.10 3.63 -29.77
N SER A 150 -12.63 2.42 -29.58
CA SER A 150 -14.02 2.21 -29.13
C SER A 150 -14.28 2.79 -27.72
N LEU A 151 -13.30 2.71 -26.83
CA LEU A 151 -13.38 3.35 -25.51
C LEU A 151 -13.35 4.88 -25.61
N GLN A 152 -12.50 5.42 -26.48
CA GLN A 152 -12.38 6.85 -26.73
C GLN A 152 -13.64 7.43 -27.38
N GLU A 153 -14.31 6.67 -28.26
CA GLU A 153 -15.60 7.06 -28.84
C GLU A 153 -16.75 6.99 -27.83
N SER A 154 -16.63 6.13 -26.81
CA SER A 154 -17.75 5.78 -25.94
C SER A 154 -17.64 6.32 -24.52
N LEU A 155 -16.51 6.90 -24.15
CA LEU A 155 -16.30 7.65 -22.91
C LEU A 155 -16.11 9.14 -23.25
N PRO A 156 -16.60 10.06 -22.40
CA PRO A 156 -16.34 11.48 -22.63
C PRO A 156 -14.84 11.78 -22.47
N SER A 157 -14.37 12.86 -23.09
CA SER A 157 -12.97 13.30 -22.97
C SER A 157 -12.62 13.92 -21.61
N SER A 158 -13.64 14.23 -20.81
CA SER A 158 -13.54 14.73 -19.45
C SER A 158 -14.83 14.44 -18.68
N THR A 159 -14.82 14.65 -17.37
CA THR A 159 -16.02 14.52 -16.55
C THR A 159 -16.01 15.49 -15.37
N ASN A 160 -17.20 15.78 -14.86
CA ASN A 160 -17.38 16.62 -13.67
C ASN A 160 -17.85 15.75 -12.49
N GLU A 161 -17.53 16.18 -11.27
CA GLU A 161 -17.92 15.51 -10.04
C GLU A 161 -18.39 16.50 -8.97
N SER A 162 -19.51 16.17 -8.31
CA SER A 162 -20.00 16.94 -7.17
C SER A 162 -19.55 16.29 -5.85
N ILE A 163 -18.79 17.02 -5.04
CA ILE A 163 -18.29 16.58 -3.74
C ILE A 163 -18.99 17.35 -2.63
N SER A 164 -19.80 16.63 -1.85
CA SER A 164 -20.54 17.20 -0.74
C SER A 164 -19.80 17.04 0.59
N TYR A 165 -19.72 18.12 1.37
CA TYR A 165 -19.19 18.12 2.74
C TYR A 165 -19.92 19.18 3.57
N GLY A 166 -20.20 18.90 4.84
CA GLY A 166 -20.76 19.91 5.74
C GLY A 166 -22.13 20.50 5.36
N GLY A 167 -22.83 19.93 4.37
CA GLY A 167 -24.05 20.52 3.78
C GLY A 167 -23.78 21.47 2.60
N GLU A 168 -22.52 21.66 2.24
CA GLU A 168 -22.05 22.37 1.04
C GLU A 168 -21.70 21.34 -0.06
N SER A 169 -21.63 21.79 -1.31
CA SER A 169 -21.16 20.99 -2.44
C SER A 169 -20.15 21.80 -3.25
N VAL A 170 -19.07 21.15 -3.65
CA VAL A 170 -18.05 21.69 -4.56
C VAL A 170 -18.09 20.86 -5.84
N GLU A 171 -18.22 21.54 -6.99
CA GLU A 171 -18.09 20.91 -8.29
C GLU A 171 -16.60 20.89 -8.68
N VAL A 172 -16.10 19.70 -8.97
CA VAL A 172 -14.78 19.47 -9.58
C VAL A 172 -15.03 19.30 -11.06
N GLU A 173 -14.66 20.32 -11.85
CA GLU A 173 -14.97 20.38 -13.26
C GLU A 173 -13.80 19.88 -14.13
N ASN A 174 -14.13 19.37 -15.32
CA ASN A 174 -13.20 19.08 -16.40
C ASN A 174 -12.08 18.06 -16.06
N ILE A 175 -12.34 17.06 -15.22
CA ILE A 175 -11.39 15.97 -14.93
C ILE A 175 -11.12 15.21 -16.24
N PRO A 176 -9.94 15.33 -16.89
CA PRO A 176 -9.71 14.77 -18.21
C PRO A 176 -9.65 13.25 -18.18
N ILE A 177 -10.15 12.62 -19.26
CA ILE A 177 -10.00 11.19 -19.52
C ILE A 177 -9.04 11.04 -20.69
N LYS A 178 -7.92 10.33 -20.49
CA LYS A 178 -6.86 10.12 -21.48
C LYS A 178 -6.72 8.65 -21.80
N PHE A 179 -6.32 8.37 -23.04
CA PHE A 179 -6.06 7.03 -23.53
C PHE A 179 -4.57 6.90 -23.81
N GLU A 180 -3.91 5.96 -23.16
CA GLU A 180 -2.45 5.80 -23.23
C GLU A 180 -2.05 4.37 -23.56
N ASN A 181 -0.93 4.28 -24.27
CA ASN A 181 -0.23 3.07 -24.67
C ASN A 181 1.16 3.09 -24.01
N THR A 182 1.49 2.08 -23.22
CA THR A 182 2.66 2.12 -22.32
C THR A 182 3.66 1.00 -22.64
N LYS A 183 4.96 1.35 -22.79
CA LYS A 183 6.10 0.44 -23.09
C LYS A 183 7.07 0.34 -21.90
N LEU A 184 7.71 -0.82 -21.66
CA LEU A 184 8.32 -1.17 -20.35
C LEU A 184 9.74 -1.81 -20.46
N VAL A 185 10.62 -1.64 -19.44
CA VAL A 185 12.08 -2.01 -19.41
C VAL A 185 12.53 -2.59 -18.02
N LYS A 186 13.64 -3.36 -17.93
CA LYS A 186 14.03 -4.36 -16.86
C LYS A 186 15.36 -4.08 -16.09
N THR A 187 15.48 -4.44 -14.78
CA THR A 187 16.75 -4.59 -13.98
C THR A 187 16.64 -5.37 -12.60
N ASP A 188 17.75 -6.00 -12.14
CA ASP A 188 18.34 -6.53 -10.83
C ASP A 188 17.62 -7.36 -9.70
N TYR A 189 18.37 -8.03 -8.74
CA TYR A 189 17.98 -9.19 -7.83
C TYR A 189 18.43 -9.20 -6.31
N TYR A 190 17.72 -9.91 -5.37
CA TYR A 190 18.02 -10.13 -3.89
C TYR A 190 17.78 -11.56 -3.29
N THR A 191 18.82 -12.38 -3.16
CA THR A 191 18.69 -13.80 -2.71
C THR A 191 19.48 -14.18 -1.44
N LYS A 192 19.80 -13.22 -0.57
CA LYS A 192 20.78 -13.39 0.54
C LYS A 192 20.23 -13.91 1.87
N LYS A 193 21.14 -14.35 2.76
CA LYS A 193 20.88 -14.75 4.16
C LYS A 193 21.25 -13.61 5.13
N TYR A 194 20.31 -13.22 5.98
CA TYR A 194 20.53 -12.24 7.06
C TYR A 194 20.56 -12.93 8.42
N ASP A 195 21.24 -12.32 9.39
CA ASP A 195 21.26 -12.78 10.79
C ASP A 195 19.91 -12.49 11.46
N ASP A 196 19.46 -11.24 11.35
CA ASP A 196 18.12 -10.81 11.71
C ASP A 196 17.33 -10.60 10.41
N VAL A 197 16.12 -11.14 10.26
CA VAL A 197 15.36 -11.09 9.00
C VAL A 197 14.77 -9.68 8.79
N PRO A 198 15.19 -8.90 7.77
CA PRO A 198 14.61 -7.60 7.46
C PRO A 198 13.44 -7.69 6.49
N ALA A 199 12.72 -6.57 6.33
CA ALA A 199 11.78 -6.37 5.24
C ALA A 199 12.47 -6.51 3.88
N GLY A 200 11.79 -7.15 2.93
CA GLY A 200 12.28 -7.35 1.57
C GLY A 200 13.30 -8.50 1.41
N ALA A 201 13.51 -9.32 2.44
CA ALA A 201 14.39 -10.49 2.36
C ALA A 201 13.70 -11.70 1.74
N ALA A 202 14.47 -12.58 1.10
CA ALA A 202 13.97 -13.82 0.53
C ALA A 202 13.50 -14.81 1.60
N GLY A 203 12.34 -15.43 1.38
CA GLY A 203 11.80 -16.49 2.23
C GLY A 203 11.48 -17.76 1.46
N THR A 204 11.64 -18.91 2.11
CA THR A 204 11.06 -20.19 1.66
C THR A 204 9.97 -20.57 2.64
N PHE A 205 8.75 -20.75 2.15
CA PHE A 205 7.57 -21.01 2.98
C PHE A 205 7.07 -22.44 2.82
N ILE A 206 7.25 -23.05 1.64
CA ILE A 206 6.89 -24.46 1.38
C ILE A 206 8.18 -25.29 1.27
N LEU A 207 8.33 -26.28 2.17
CA LEU A 207 9.51 -27.15 2.22
C LEU A 207 9.69 -27.95 0.92
N GLY A 208 10.94 -28.03 0.45
CA GLY A 208 11.29 -28.82 -0.75
C GLY A 208 10.94 -28.16 -2.07
N THR A 209 10.39 -26.93 -2.05
CA THR A 209 10.18 -26.14 -3.26
C THR A 209 11.34 -25.17 -3.49
N GLU A 210 11.69 -24.94 -4.75
CA GLU A 210 12.56 -23.83 -5.15
C GLU A 210 11.79 -22.49 -5.18
N ASN A 211 10.48 -22.53 -4.89
CA ASN A 211 9.61 -21.37 -4.86
C ASN A 211 9.90 -20.56 -3.59
N GLN A 212 10.73 -19.55 -3.77
CA GLN A 212 11.03 -18.55 -2.76
C GLN A 212 10.15 -17.33 -3.00
N CYS A 213 9.61 -16.77 -1.92
CA CYS A 213 8.90 -15.50 -1.90
C CYS A 213 9.70 -14.46 -1.10
N THR A 214 9.06 -13.37 -0.66
CA THR A 214 9.70 -12.28 0.08
C THR A 214 8.99 -12.04 1.41
N TYR A 215 9.72 -11.76 2.48
CA TYR A 215 9.12 -11.23 3.72
C TYR A 215 8.82 -9.73 3.54
N CYS A 216 7.61 -9.28 3.82
CA CYS A 216 7.19 -7.89 3.66
C CYS A 216 7.72 -7.02 4.79
N THR A 217 7.12 -7.13 5.97
CA THR A 217 7.40 -6.30 7.13
C THR A 217 7.24 -7.14 8.38
N PRO A 218 8.04 -6.89 9.43
CA PRO A 218 7.70 -7.36 10.76
C PRO A 218 6.34 -6.81 11.22
N CYS A 219 5.65 -7.59 12.04
CA CYS A 219 4.37 -7.22 12.65
C CYS A 219 4.23 -7.82 14.05
N PHE A 220 3.28 -7.28 14.80
CA PHE A 220 2.76 -7.86 16.05
C PHE A 220 1.62 -8.78 15.72
N VAL A 221 1.53 -9.92 16.40
CA VAL A 221 0.42 -10.87 16.28
C VAL A 221 -0.25 -11.00 17.64
N TYR A 222 -1.50 -10.58 17.72
CA TYR A 222 -2.31 -10.59 18.93
C TYR A 222 -3.17 -11.85 18.99
N LYS A 223 -2.89 -12.72 19.95
CA LYS A 223 -3.69 -13.90 20.26
C LYS A 223 -4.49 -13.65 21.54
N PRO A 224 -5.55 -14.45 21.81
CA PRO A 224 -6.35 -14.30 23.03
C PRO A 224 -5.55 -14.36 24.33
N THR A 225 -4.43 -15.08 24.35
CA THR A 225 -3.64 -15.36 25.56
C THR A 225 -2.23 -14.77 25.54
N GLU A 226 -1.75 -14.31 24.39
CA GLU A 226 -0.38 -13.84 24.23
C GLU A 226 -0.26 -12.85 23.07
N THR A 227 0.83 -12.10 23.05
CA THR A 227 1.20 -11.24 21.93
C THR A 227 2.60 -11.62 21.51
N THR A 228 2.73 -11.98 20.24
CA THR A 228 3.97 -12.47 19.63
C THR A 228 4.32 -11.57 18.45
N TRP A 229 5.40 -11.91 17.76
CA TRP A 229 5.96 -11.18 16.65
C TRP A 229 5.86 -12.05 15.42
N GLY A 230 5.84 -11.43 14.26
CA GLY A 230 5.83 -12.17 13.02
C GLY A 230 6.30 -11.34 11.85
N TRP A 231 6.05 -11.88 10.68
CA TRP A 231 6.23 -11.18 9.42
C TRP A 231 4.97 -11.33 8.58
N LEU A 232 4.63 -10.25 7.87
CA LEU A 232 3.70 -10.32 6.77
C LEU A 232 4.40 -10.83 5.50
N THR A 233 3.70 -11.59 4.69
CA THR A 233 4.07 -12.02 3.34
C THR A 233 2.80 -12.25 2.51
N ALA A 234 2.90 -12.67 1.25
CA ALA A 234 1.75 -13.00 0.43
C ALA A 234 1.14 -14.34 0.84
N GLY A 235 -0.19 -14.44 0.81
CA GLY A 235 -0.94 -15.63 1.14
C GLY A 235 -0.63 -16.81 0.22
N HIS A 236 -0.62 -16.59 -1.09
CA HIS A 236 -0.35 -17.64 -2.08
C HIS A 236 1.08 -18.23 -2.01
N CYS A 237 1.97 -17.58 -1.26
CA CYS A 237 3.32 -18.09 -1.01
C CYS A 237 3.36 -19.15 0.10
N VAL A 238 2.32 -19.24 0.93
CA VAL A 238 2.28 -20.02 2.15
C VAL A 238 1.16 -21.04 2.06
N ASN A 239 1.43 -22.30 2.40
CA ASN A 239 0.36 -23.28 2.51
C ASN A 239 -0.43 -23.05 3.81
N ALA A 240 -1.68 -22.61 3.68
CA ALA A 240 -2.53 -22.28 4.84
C ALA A 240 -2.87 -23.47 5.75
N ASN A 241 -2.63 -24.72 5.31
CA ASN A 241 -3.16 -25.91 5.96
C ASN A 241 -2.13 -26.77 6.72
N GLU A 242 -0.85 -26.39 6.76
CA GLU A 242 0.22 -27.33 7.09
C GLU A 242 1.20 -26.90 8.20
N ASP A 243 0.88 -25.88 9.02
CA ASP A 243 1.78 -25.33 10.06
C ASP A 243 3.22 -25.17 9.51
N GLU A 244 3.32 -24.72 8.25
CA GLU A 244 4.58 -24.80 7.52
C GLU A 244 5.60 -23.85 8.12
N ARG A 245 6.81 -24.37 8.29
CA ARG A 245 7.96 -23.56 8.72
C ARG A 245 8.44 -22.67 7.59
N ALA A 246 8.60 -21.40 7.91
CA ALA A 246 9.23 -20.41 7.06
C ALA A 246 10.75 -20.36 7.31
N TYR A 247 11.54 -20.12 6.27
CA TYR A 247 13.00 -20.09 6.31
C TYR A 247 13.57 -18.87 5.59
N GLN A 248 14.87 -18.61 5.76
CA GLN A 248 15.62 -17.60 5.01
C GLN A 248 17.06 -18.07 4.68
N PRO A 249 17.57 -17.83 3.45
CA PRO A 249 16.79 -17.61 2.24
C PRO A 249 16.19 -18.94 1.74
N SER A 250 16.82 -20.07 2.07
CA SER A 250 16.44 -21.43 1.67
C SER A 250 16.58 -22.47 2.80
N ASN A 251 15.68 -23.46 2.77
CA ASN A 251 15.61 -24.77 3.47
C ASN A 251 16.07 -24.94 4.95
N ALA A 252 15.62 -26.06 5.55
CA ALA A 252 15.65 -26.35 6.98
C ALA A 252 17.02 -26.27 7.69
N ASN A 253 18.11 -26.44 6.95
CA ASN A 253 19.47 -26.40 7.52
C ASN A 253 19.93 -24.99 7.90
N ASN A 254 19.21 -23.95 7.47
CA ASN A 254 19.46 -22.56 7.85
C ASN A 254 18.66 -22.11 9.08
N GLY A 255 17.87 -23.03 9.64
CA GLY A 255 16.91 -22.89 10.74
C GLY A 255 15.73 -21.97 10.42
N GLY A 256 14.62 -22.22 11.11
CA GLY A 256 13.33 -21.55 10.89
C GLY A 256 13.39 -20.07 11.22
N VAL A 257 12.60 -19.28 10.52
CA VAL A 257 12.24 -17.90 10.88
C VAL A 257 10.98 -17.91 11.74
N GLY A 258 10.09 -18.88 11.51
CA GLY A 258 8.80 -18.97 12.15
C GLY A 258 7.93 -20.05 11.51
N GLU A 259 6.67 -20.09 11.94
CA GLU A 259 5.64 -21.01 11.43
C GLU A 259 4.46 -20.19 10.88
N SER A 260 3.81 -20.68 9.84
CA SER A 260 2.60 -20.06 9.29
C SER A 260 1.51 -19.98 10.36
N TYR A 261 1.03 -18.77 10.66
CA TYR A 261 -0.07 -18.54 11.59
C TYR A 261 -1.41 -18.40 10.86
N LYS A 262 -1.41 -17.67 9.75
CA LYS A 262 -2.59 -17.45 8.90
C LYS A 262 -2.12 -17.20 7.48
N ALA A 263 -2.83 -17.75 6.50
CA ALA A 263 -2.66 -17.40 5.10
C ALA A 263 -4.02 -17.32 4.42
N THR A 264 -4.22 -16.29 3.60
CA THR A 264 -5.42 -16.10 2.78
C THR A 264 -4.98 -15.73 1.39
N ASP A 265 -5.39 -16.52 0.40
CA ASP A 265 -5.17 -16.28 -1.03
C ASP A 265 -6.55 -16.19 -1.70
N THR A 266 -7.09 -14.97 -1.70
CA THR A 266 -8.39 -14.68 -2.33
C THR A 266 -8.29 -13.44 -3.19
N PHE A 267 -9.19 -13.31 -4.17
CA PHE A 267 -9.20 -12.14 -5.03
C PHE A 267 -9.45 -10.86 -4.20
N GLY A 268 -8.49 -9.93 -4.21
CA GLY A 268 -8.56 -8.70 -3.41
C GLY A 268 -7.98 -8.82 -2.00
N TYR A 269 -7.48 -9.99 -1.59
CA TYR A 269 -6.83 -10.18 -0.29
C TYR A 269 -5.89 -11.38 -0.31
N ASP A 270 -4.59 -11.11 -0.36
CA ASP A 270 -3.54 -12.11 -0.53
C ASP A 270 -2.39 -11.86 0.46
N VAL A 271 -2.56 -12.36 1.68
CA VAL A 271 -1.69 -12.09 2.82
C VAL A 271 -1.52 -13.34 3.67
N ALA A 272 -0.31 -13.52 4.19
CA ALA A 272 -0.01 -14.45 5.25
C ALA A 272 0.78 -13.80 6.38
N VAL A 273 0.63 -14.37 7.57
CA VAL A 273 1.32 -14.02 8.79
C VAL A 273 2.18 -15.21 9.18
N ILE A 274 3.49 -14.99 9.28
CA ILE A 274 4.45 -15.95 9.81
C ILE A 274 4.74 -15.58 11.25
N GLU A 275 4.34 -16.41 12.20
CA GLU A 275 4.65 -16.22 13.60
C GLU A 275 6.10 -16.64 13.90
N ASN A 276 6.83 -15.77 14.59
CA ASN A 276 8.23 -15.98 14.93
C ASN A 276 8.41 -17.08 15.99
N ASP A 277 9.35 -18.00 15.77
CA ASP A 277 9.69 -19.11 16.67
C ASP A 277 10.83 -18.79 17.65
N GLY A 278 11.25 -17.52 17.73
CA GLY A 278 12.28 -17.03 18.67
C GLY A 278 13.57 -16.54 18.00
N ARG A 279 13.56 -16.33 16.68
CA ARG A 279 14.66 -15.67 15.95
C ARG A 279 14.56 -14.15 15.96
N ASN A 280 15.67 -13.50 15.68
CA ASN A 280 15.72 -12.04 15.65
C ASN A 280 15.00 -11.49 14.41
N THR A 281 14.00 -10.66 14.69
CA THR A 281 13.34 -9.81 13.71
C THR A 281 14.10 -8.50 13.55
N LYS A 282 14.35 -8.08 12.29
CA LYS A 282 14.91 -6.76 12.01
C LYS A 282 13.81 -5.79 11.56
N TRP A 283 13.62 -4.74 12.34
CA TRP A 283 12.76 -3.60 12.00
C TRP A 283 13.47 -2.60 11.07
N ASP A 284 13.91 -3.10 9.92
CA ASP A 284 14.68 -2.38 8.90
C ASP A 284 14.42 -3.02 7.54
N VAL A 285 14.90 -2.38 6.47
CA VAL A 285 14.80 -2.88 5.10
C VAL A 285 16.14 -3.50 4.67
N ALA A 286 16.09 -4.63 3.95
CA ALA A 286 17.29 -5.30 3.43
C ALA A 286 18.09 -4.38 2.49
N SER A 287 19.43 -4.39 2.56
CA SER A 287 20.28 -3.54 1.72
C SER A 287 20.40 -4.01 0.26
N ASN A 288 20.50 -3.04 -0.66
CA ASN A 288 20.85 -3.27 -2.06
C ASN A 288 22.34 -3.60 -2.26
N SER A 289 23.17 -3.59 -1.20
CA SER A 289 24.61 -3.85 -1.30
C SER A 289 24.88 -5.28 -1.81
N THR A 290 26.13 -5.68 -2.02
CA THR A 290 26.46 -7.11 -2.25
C THR A 290 26.60 -7.92 -0.95
N PHE A 291 26.49 -7.26 0.20
CA PHE A 291 26.71 -7.84 1.53
C PHE A 291 25.38 -8.14 2.25
N ASN A 292 25.41 -8.90 3.34
CA ASN A 292 24.24 -9.23 4.17
C ASN A 292 23.88 -8.07 5.13
N ASP A 293 23.80 -6.86 4.58
CA ASP A 293 23.63 -5.63 5.35
C ASP A 293 22.18 -5.13 5.36
N TYR A 294 21.91 -4.23 6.29
CA TYR A 294 20.64 -3.52 6.40
C TYR A 294 20.78 -2.11 5.81
N MET A 295 19.68 -1.49 5.40
CA MET A 295 19.72 -0.12 4.90
C MET A 295 19.97 0.91 5.99
N GLY A 296 19.59 0.61 7.24
CA GLY A 296 19.50 1.63 8.28
C GLY A 296 18.26 2.51 8.11
N TRP A 297 17.22 1.98 7.47
CA TRP A 297 15.93 2.64 7.23
C TRP A 297 14.89 1.99 8.14
N PRO A 298 14.76 2.47 9.39
CA PRO A 298 13.97 1.79 10.39
C PRO A 298 12.48 1.84 10.04
N ILE A 299 11.80 0.71 10.17
CA ILE A 299 10.35 0.63 9.97
C ILE A 299 9.66 1.19 11.20
N LYS A 300 8.88 2.27 11.04
CA LYS A 300 8.25 3.01 12.16
C LYS A 300 6.73 2.91 12.20
N GLY A 301 6.14 2.14 11.31
CA GLY A 301 4.71 1.89 11.22
C GLY A 301 4.28 1.84 9.78
N HIS A 302 3.10 2.37 9.49
CA HIS A 302 2.48 2.17 8.19
C HIS A 302 1.77 3.42 7.65
N THR A 303 1.54 3.38 6.35
CA THR A 303 0.80 4.40 5.61
C THR A 303 -0.71 4.11 5.72
N PRO A 304 -1.52 5.07 6.18
CA PRO A 304 -2.96 4.92 6.27
C PRO A 304 -3.65 5.13 4.92
N ILE A 305 -4.91 4.74 4.79
CA ILE A 305 -5.67 4.80 3.53
C ILE A 305 -5.69 6.21 2.93
N GLU A 306 -5.79 7.25 3.75
CA GLU A 306 -5.84 8.64 3.32
C GLU A 306 -4.55 9.05 2.62
N ARG A 307 -3.42 8.60 3.15
CA ARG A 307 -2.12 8.88 2.55
C ARG A 307 -1.94 8.08 1.27
N ILE A 308 -2.43 6.84 1.20
CA ILE A 308 -2.41 6.05 -0.06
C ILE A 308 -3.17 6.78 -1.18
N GLU A 309 -4.34 7.35 -0.86
CA GLU A 309 -5.10 8.18 -1.81
C GLU A 309 -4.28 9.39 -2.28
N GLU A 310 -3.63 10.09 -1.37
CA GLU A 310 -2.75 11.21 -1.72
C GLU A 310 -1.51 10.79 -2.53
N LEU A 311 -0.94 9.60 -2.25
CA LEU A 311 0.19 9.05 -2.99
C LEU A 311 -0.21 8.75 -4.44
N CYS A 312 -1.45 8.28 -4.66
CA CYS A 312 -2.03 8.08 -5.98
C CYS A 312 -2.04 9.38 -6.81
N GLN A 313 -2.12 10.51 -6.11
CA GLN A 313 -2.35 11.83 -6.69
C GLN A 313 -1.09 12.65 -6.83
N ASN A 314 -0.16 12.58 -5.90
CA ASN A 314 0.99 13.48 -5.86
C ASN A 314 2.21 12.94 -6.61
N SER A 315 2.08 11.81 -7.31
CA SER A 315 3.20 11.11 -7.94
C SER A 315 4.40 10.92 -7.01
N THR A 316 4.14 10.83 -5.71
CA THR A 316 5.18 10.68 -4.69
C THR A 316 5.87 9.34 -4.92
N THR A 317 7.19 9.36 -4.95
CA THR A 317 7.98 8.14 -5.05
C THR A 317 7.71 7.28 -3.82
N VAL A 318 7.17 6.10 -4.07
CA VAL A 318 7.19 4.99 -3.12
C VAL A 318 8.22 3.98 -3.59
N TYR A 319 8.53 3.03 -2.73
CA TYR A 319 9.46 1.95 -3.04
C TYR A 319 8.72 0.63 -3.02
N GLN A 320 9.13 -0.27 -3.90
CA GLN A 320 8.83 -1.68 -3.77
C GLN A 320 10.13 -2.44 -3.55
N GLN A 321 10.08 -3.47 -2.72
CA GLN A 321 11.19 -4.39 -2.56
C GLN A 321 10.74 -5.84 -2.61
N GLY A 322 11.33 -6.61 -3.53
CA GLY A 322 11.12 -8.04 -3.70
C GLY A 322 12.45 -8.78 -3.80
N ARG A 323 12.45 -10.09 -3.52
CA ARG A 323 13.67 -10.91 -3.59
C ARG A 323 14.26 -10.99 -5.01
N THR A 324 13.44 -10.85 -6.05
CA THR A 324 13.86 -11.14 -7.43
C THR A 324 14.06 -9.85 -8.21
N SER A 325 13.25 -8.82 -7.97
CA SER A 325 13.38 -7.51 -8.64
C SER A 325 14.20 -6.48 -7.88
N GLY A 326 14.70 -6.85 -6.70
CA GLY A 326 15.45 -5.92 -5.92
C GLY A 326 14.55 -4.85 -5.28
N ARG A 327 15.09 -3.63 -5.14
CA ARG A 327 14.36 -2.44 -4.69
C ARG A 327 14.20 -1.52 -5.87
N SER A 328 13.01 -1.00 -6.01
CA SER A 328 12.59 -0.17 -7.11
C SER A 328 11.75 1.00 -6.64
N THR A 329 11.68 2.04 -7.44
CA THR A 329 10.70 3.11 -7.29
C THR A 329 9.38 2.75 -7.97
N ALA A 330 8.31 3.01 -7.24
CA ALA A 330 6.94 2.87 -7.73
C ALA A 330 6.15 4.14 -7.42
N ARG A 331 4.93 4.21 -7.92
CA ARG A 331 3.90 5.14 -7.46
C ARG A 331 2.59 4.37 -7.31
N VAL A 332 1.77 4.83 -6.38
CA VAL A 332 0.38 4.39 -6.33
C VAL A 332 -0.32 4.94 -7.56
N ASP A 333 -1.11 4.12 -8.24
CA ASP A 333 -1.67 4.43 -9.55
C ASP A 333 -3.19 4.31 -9.57
N SER A 334 -3.68 3.29 -8.87
CA SER A 334 -5.07 3.25 -8.44
C SER A 334 -5.16 2.63 -7.07
N PHE A 335 -6.27 2.92 -6.42
CA PHE A 335 -6.64 2.34 -5.15
C PHE A 335 -8.11 1.96 -5.24
N ASP A 336 -8.44 0.76 -4.79
CA ASP A 336 -9.82 0.37 -4.52
C ASP A 336 -9.97 -0.17 -3.09
N ASP A 337 -11.20 -0.45 -2.68
CA ASP A 337 -11.50 -0.80 -1.28
C ASP A 337 -10.83 -2.12 -0.81
N TYR A 338 -10.27 -2.92 -1.73
CA TYR A 338 -9.69 -4.24 -1.45
C TYR A 338 -8.17 -4.25 -1.65
N ASP A 339 -7.68 -3.66 -2.75
CA ASP A 339 -6.29 -3.67 -3.14
C ASP A 339 -5.75 -2.27 -3.49
N VAL A 340 -4.44 -2.10 -3.35
CA VAL A 340 -3.70 -1.01 -3.97
C VAL A 340 -3.10 -1.53 -5.27
N ASP A 341 -3.48 -0.91 -6.37
CA ASP A 341 -2.80 -1.06 -7.64
C ASP A 341 -1.60 -0.10 -7.66
N MET A 342 -0.40 -0.65 -7.72
CA MET A 342 0.82 0.14 -7.85
C MET A 342 1.41 0.04 -9.26
N TYR A 343 1.79 1.19 -9.79
CA TYR A 343 2.49 1.33 -11.06
C TYR A 343 3.98 1.62 -10.82
N ARG A 344 4.85 0.89 -11.51
CA ARG A 344 6.29 0.93 -11.30
C ARG A 344 6.97 1.79 -12.37
N TYR A 345 7.99 2.53 -11.97
CA TYR A 345 8.73 3.39 -12.89
C TYR A 345 10.06 2.76 -13.34
N ASP A 346 10.63 1.86 -12.54
CA ASP A 346 11.98 1.33 -12.77
C ASP A 346 12.15 -0.17 -12.42
N SER A 347 11.08 -0.93 -12.16
CA SER A 347 11.20 -2.39 -12.01
C SER A 347 10.04 -3.22 -12.54
N GLN A 348 10.42 -4.42 -12.99
CA GLN A 348 9.53 -5.57 -13.12
C GLN A 348 9.28 -6.16 -11.75
N THR A 349 8.10 -6.74 -11.51
CA THR A 349 8.04 -7.92 -10.63
C THR A 349 8.51 -9.12 -11.39
N ASP A 350 9.23 -10.01 -10.73
CA ASP A 350 9.44 -11.36 -11.22
C ASP A 350 8.98 -12.36 -10.16
N LYS A 351 8.90 -13.62 -10.57
CA LYS A 351 8.53 -14.72 -9.69
C LYS A 351 9.38 -14.68 -8.42
N GLY A 352 8.68 -14.72 -7.29
CA GLY A 352 9.27 -14.67 -5.95
C GLY A 352 9.23 -13.30 -5.29
N ASP A 353 8.92 -12.21 -6.01
CA ASP A 353 8.70 -10.92 -5.36
C ASP A 353 7.45 -10.88 -4.51
N SER A 354 6.52 -11.81 -4.73
CA SER A 354 5.36 -12.05 -3.90
C SER A 354 5.71 -12.01 -2.41
N GLY A 355 4.92 -11.27 -1.64
CA GLY A 355 5.19 -10.96 -0.24
C GLY A 355 6.14 -9.79 -0.02
N GLY A 356 6.69 -9.17 -1.07
CA GLY A 356 7.56 -8.01 -0.96
C GLY A 356 6.84 -6.77 -0.40
N CYS A 357 7.58 -5.84 0.21
CA CYS A 357 6.98 -4.65 0.78
C CYS A 357 6.84 -3.52 -0.24
N TYR A 358 5.74 -2.79 -0.13
CA TYR A 358 5.63 -1.43 -0.62
C TYR A 358 5.79 -0.46 0.54
N PHE A 359 6.55 0.62 0.37
CA PHE A 359 6.78 1.57 1.45
C PHE A 359 7.11 2.98 0.95
N GLU A 360 6.83 3.99 1.76
CA GLU A 360 7.38 5.33 1.60
C GLU A 360 8.39 5.63 2.71
N LYS A 361 9.21 6.67 2.49
CA LYS A 361 10.16 7.17 3.48
C LYS A 361 9.85 8.61 3.82
N ASP A 362 10.03 9.00 5.07
CA ASP A 362 10.05 10.40 5.45
C ASP A 362 11.44 11.03 5.21
N SER A 363 11.60 12.30 5.61
CA SER A 363 12.86 13.03 5.49
C SER A 363 13.97 12.53 6.42
N ASN A 364 13.66 11.68 7.40
CA ASN A 364 14.59 11.08 8.34
C ASN A 364 14.95 9.64 7.97
N ASP A 365 14.54 9.17 6.79
CA ASP A 365 14.62 7.78 6.35
C ASP A 365 13.83 6.79 7.22
N ASP A 366 12.87 7.27 8.04
CA ASP A 366 11.89 6.40 8.69
C ASP A 366 10.97 5.81 7.61
N VAL A 367 10.79 4.49 7.65
CA VAL A 367 10.00 3.72 6.67
C VAL A 367 8.58 3.51 7.18
N TYR A 368 7.62 3.75 6.28
CA TYR A 368 6.20 3.50 6.50
C TYR A 368 5.68 2.53 5.45
N ILE A 369 5.24 1.35 5.90
CA ILE A 369 4.79 0.29 5.01
C ILE A 369 3.41 0.63 4.45
N ILE A 370 3.25 0.51 3.14
CA ILE A 370 2.00 0.75 2.44
C ILE A 370 1.21 -0.55 2.32
N GLY A 371 1.87 -1.64 1.93
CA GLY A 371 1.21 -2.92 1.70
C GLY A 371 2.16 -4.06 1.36
N VAL A 372 1.58 -5.25 1.25
CA VAL A 372 2.23 -6.51 0.88
C VAL A 372 1.99 -6.77 -0.61
N HIS A 373 3.04 -7.02 -1.37
CA HIS A 373 2.93 -7.36 -2.78
C HIS A 373 2.26 -8.73 -2.94
N ALA A 374 1.09 -8.75 -3.57
CA ALA A 374 0.28 -9.94 -3.77
C ALA A 374 0.61 -10.59 -5.12
N LEU A 375 0.28 -9.89 -6.20
CA LEU A 375 0.36 -10.48 -7.53
C LEU A 375 0.70 -9.43 -8.57
N ALA A 376 1.20 -9.91 -9.70
CA ALA A 376 1.41 -9.08 -10.87
C ALA A 376 0.43 -9.51 -11.96
N VAL A 377 -0.45 -8.60 -12.40
CA VAL A 377 -1.50 -8.89 -13.38
C VAL A 377 -0.95 -8.78 -14.80
N GLY A 378 -1.04 -9.88 -15.55
CA GLY A 378 -0.44 -10.09 -16.88
C GLY A 378 0.54 -11.27 -16.85
N GLY A 379 0.75 -11.98 -17.96
CA GLY A 379 1.72 -13.08 -17.98
C GLY A 379 3.14 -12.60 -17.69
N ASN A 380 4.01 -13.53 -17.28
CA ASN A 380 5.41 -13.25 -16.93
C ASN A 380 6.14 -12.45 -18.05
N PRO A 381 6.71 -11.27 -17.74
CA PRO A 381 6.54 -10.47 -16.52
C PRO A 381 5.39 -9.47 -16.69
N SER A 382 4.48 -9.43 -15.71
CA SER A 382 3.41 -8.45 -15.56
C SER A 382 3.90 -7.20 -14.85
N TRP A 383 3.24 -6.07 -15.10
CA TRP A 383 3.82 -4.76 -14.77
C TRP A 383 2.91 -3.80 -14.01
N THR A 384 1.68 -4.21 -13.69
CA THR A 384 1.01 -3.69 -12.50
C THR A 384 1.09 -4.71 -11.43
N SER A 385 1.57 -4.24 -10.31
CA SER A 385 1.80 -5.03 -9.15
C SER A 385 0.75 -4.60 -8.16
N ARG A 386 -0.07 -5.55 -7.76
CA ARG A 386 -1.07 -5.33 -6.73
C ARG A 386 -0.45 -5.59 -5.39
N GLY A 387 -0.94 -4.88 -4.39
CA GLY A 387 -0.68 -5.22 -3.01
C GLY A 387 -1.89 -5.02 -2.13
N THR A 388 -2.03 -5.91 -1.16
CA THR A 388 -2.98 -5.73 -0.08
C THR A 388 -2.38 -4.74 0.90
N HIS A 389 -3.08 -3.63 1.16
CA HIS A 389 -2.56 -2.54 1.99
C HIS A 389 -2.70 -2.82 3.48
N ILE A 390 -1.76 -2.28 4.27
CA ILE A 390 -1.71 -2.53 5.73
C ILE A 390 -3.03 -2.18 6.44
N PRO A 391 -3.72 -1.05 6.16
CA PRO A 391 -5.00 -0.76 6.82
C PRO A 391 -6.08 -1.84 6.65
N ARG A 392 -6.09 -2.55 5.51
CA ARG A 392 -7.01 -3.66 5.27
C ARG A 392 -6.59 -4.89 6.08
N ILE A 393 -5.29 -5.17 6.12
CA ILE A 393 -4.73 -6.29 6.88
C ILE A 393 -5.07 -6.14 8.37
N GLU A 394 -4.81 -4.97 8.97
CA GLU A 394 -5.14 -4.75 10.40
C GLU A 394 -6.65 -4.76 10.70
N GLN A 395 -7.50 -4.58 9.69
CA GLN A 395 -8.95 -4.70 9.84
C GLN A 395 -9.40 -6.17 9.89
N GLU A 396 -8.74 -7.05 9.14
CA GLU A 396 -9.16 -8.45 8.95
C GLU A 396 -8.36 -9.45 9.79
N ASP A 397 -7.13 -9.08 10.14
CA ASP A 397 -6.18 -9.90 10.89
C ASP A 397 -5.84 -9.26 12.23
N PRO A 398 -5.63 -10.06 13.29
CA PRO A 398 -5.27 -9.55 14.60
C PRO A 398 -3.77 -9.20 14.66
N VAL A 399 -3.33 -8.34 13.75
CA VAL A 399 -1.94 -7.89 13.64
C VAL A 399 -1.83 -6.38 13.70
N GLU A 400 -0.68 -5.87 14.12
CA GLU A 400 -0.32 -4.45 13.99
C GLU A 400 1.07 -4.34 13.34
N VAL A 401 1.22 -3.40 12.42
CA VAL A 401 2.47 -3.18 11.65
C VAL A 401 3.22 -1.96 12.12
#